data_AF-A0A5D0TFC2-F1
#
_entry.id   AF-A0A5D0TFC2-F1
#
_cell.length_a   1.000
_cell.length_b   1.000
_cell.length_c   1.000
_cell.angle_alpha   90.00
_cell.angle_beta   90.00
_cell.angle_gamma   90.00
#
_symmetry.space_group_name_H-M   'P 1'
#
loop_
_entity.id
_entity.type
_entity.pdbx_description
1 polymer ?
#
loop_
_entity_poly.entity_id
_entity_poly.type
_entity_poly.pdbx_seq_one_letter_code
_entity_poly.pdbx_strand_id
1 'polypeptide(L)'
;MASQGQRFRRKAVRRGYKVDEVDAFLDRVEATLAGQPVGAPVASQEVHDVVFRVRFNGYDEWQVDLHLDRVERQLAELEERGGALGRGGDSGMGDRLGQPDRMGPPDRMGPPDR
;
A
#
# COMPACT_ATOMS: atom_id res chain seq x y z
N MET A 1 -40.48 -38.54 -11.56
CA MET A 1 -39.19 -38.54 -12.29
C MET A 1 -39.07 -37.22 -13.05
N ALA A 2 -38.14 -36.34 -12.66
CA ALA A 2 -37.60 -35.15 -13.35
C ALA A 2 -37.23 -34.10 -12.28
N SER A 3 -36.05 -33.52 -12.16
CA SER A 3 -34.75 -33.70 -12.81
C SER A 3 -33.71 -33.10 -11.85
N GLN A 4 -32.74 -33.91 -11.44
CA GLN A 4 -31.74 -33.66 -10.39
C GLN A 4 -30.59 -32.71 -10.81
N GLY A 5 -30.78 -31.78 -11.76
CA GLY A 5 -29.62 -31.25 -12.51
C GLY A 5 -29.45 -29.73 -12.70
N GLN A 6 -30.35 -28.85 -12.25
CA GLN A 6 -30.39 -27.46 -12.78
C GLN A 6 -30.39 -26.30 -11.77
N ARG A 7 -30.18 -26.51 -10.46
CA ARG A 7 -30.38 -25.41 -9.47
C ARG A 7 -29.13 -24.70 -8.97
N PHE A 8 -27.95 -25.30 -9.13
CA PHE A 8 -26.70 -24.65 -8.72
C PHE A 8 -25.80 -24.51 -9.93
N ARG A 9 -26.01 -23.43 -10.67
CA ARG A 9 -25.00 -22.91 -11.58
C ARG A 9 -23.81 -22.55 -10.69
N ARG A 10 -22.83 -23.45 -10.56
CA ARG A 10 -21.53 -23.15 -9.93
C ARG A 10 -21.01 -21.93 -10.67
N LYS A 11 -21.20 -20.73 -10.10
CA LYS A 11 -20.59 -19.53 -10.64
C LYS A 11 -19.11 -19.81 -10.61
N ALA A 12 -18.53 -19.74 -11.80
CA ALA A 12 -17.13 -19.95 -12.09
C ALA A 12 -16.28 -19.37 -10.96
N VAL A 13 -15.26 -20.12 -10.60
CA VAL A 13 -14.30 -19.76 -9.57
C VAL A 13 -13.94 -18.28 -9.71
N ARG A 14 -14.46 -17.47 -8.79
CA ARG A 14 -14.26 -16.03 -8.85
C ARG A 14 -12.82 -15.76 -8.48
N ARG A 15 -12.20 -14.93 -9.31
CA ARG A 15 -10.96 -14.26 -8.95
C ARG A 15 -11.30 -13.34 -7.78
N GLY A 16 -10.50 -13.41 -6.73
CA GLY A 16 -10.68 -12.65 -5.51
C GLY A 16 -9.32 -12.29 -4.92
N TYR A 17 -9.29 -11.35 -3.98
CA TYR A 17 -8.03 -10.99 -3.34
C TYR A 17 -7.51 -12.12 -2.44
N LYS A 18 -6.19 -12.28 -2.37
CA LYS A 18 -5.56 -13.29 -1.54
C LYS A 18 -5.89 -13.02 -0.07
N VAL A 19 -6.66 -13.94 0.54
CA VAL A 19 -7.11 -13.88 1.95
C VAL A 19 -5.96 -13.51 2.89
N ASP A 20 -4.84 -14.22 2.76
CA ASP A 20 -3.65 -14.07 3.59
C ASP A 20 -3.00 -12.67 3.50
N GLU A 21 -3.04 -12.00 2.33
CA GLU A 21 -2.50 -10.63 2.20
C GLU A 21 -3.48 -9.59 2.77
N VAL A 22 -4.78 -9.80 2.56
CA VAL A 22 -5.83 -8.92 3.11
C VAL A 22 -5.84 -9.01 4.64
N ASP A 23 -5.79 -10.23 5.18
CA ASP A 23 -5.84 -10.49 6.63
C ASP A 23 -4.62 -9.87 7.35
N ALA A 24 -3.42 -10.10 6.83
CA ALA A 24 -2.20 -9.50 7.37
C ALA A 24 -2.19 -7.97 7.28
N PHE A 25 -2.84 -7.39 6.28
CA PHE A 25 -2.99 -5.94 6.18
C PHE A 25 -4.00 -5.42 7.21
N LEU A 26 -5.17 -6.05 7.32
CA LEU A 26 -6.20 -5.67 8.27
C LEU A 26 -5.71 -5.79 9.72
N ASP A 27 -4.96 -6.83 10.07
CA ASP A 27 -4.37 -6.98 11.41
C ASP A 27 -3.49 -5.78 11.79
N ARG A 28 -2.65 -5.30 10.86
CA ARG A 28 -1.82 -4.10 11.09
C ARG A 28 -2.65 -2.83 11.24
N VAL A 29 -3.73 -2.70 10.46
CA VAL A 29 -4.63 -1.56 10.57
C VAL A 29 -5.38 -1.60 11.91
N GLU A 30 -5.96 -2.74 12.28
CA GLU A 30 -6.67 -2.92 13.55
C GLU A 30 -5.75 -2.66 14.74
N ALA A 31 -4.49 -3.10 14.68
CA ALA A 31 -3.48 -2.80 15.69
C ALA A 31 -3.21 -1.28 15.81
N THR A 32 -3.16 -0.58 14.67
CA THR A 32 -3.03 0.89 14.63
C THR A 32 -4.28 1.56 15.23
N LEU A 33 -5.48 1.10 14.86
CA LEU A 33 -6.75 1.59 15.38
C LEU A 33 -6.89 1.35 16.90
N ALA A 34 -6.35 0.24 17.40
CA ALA A 34 -6.30 -0.10 18.82
C ALA A 34 -5.26 0.70 19.63
N GLY A 35 -4.44 1.53 18.96
CA GLY A 35 -3.37 2.31 19.61
C GLY A 35 -2.12 1.50 19.96
N GLN A 36 -1.99 0.28 19.43
CA GLN A 36 -0.82 -0.60 19.62
C GLN A 36 -0.28 -1.05 18.25
N PRO A 37 0.23 -0.12 17.40
CA PRO A 37 0.65 -0.47 16.06
C PRO A 37 1.78 -1.52 16.07
N VAL A 38 1.61 -2.58 15.28
CA VAL A 38 2.66 -3.60 15.07
C VAL A 38 3.63 -3.05 14.01
N GLY A 39 4.51 -2.15 14.44
CA GLY A 39 5.50 -1.48 13.58
C GLY A 39 5.12 -0.03 13.24
N ALA A 40 5.29 0.36 11.97
CA ALA A 40 4.89 1.69 11.52
C ALA A 40 3.36 1.81 11.53
N PRO A 41 2.79 2.92 12.03
CA PRO A 41 1.35 3.14 12.01
C PRO A 41 0.85 3.17 10.56
N VAL A 42 -0.24 2.45 10.29
CA VAL A 42 -0.85 2.44 8.95
C VAL A 42 -1.65 3.73 8.78
N ALA A 43 -1.32 4.51 7.73
CA ALA A 43 -2.03 5.73 7.39
C ALA A 43 -3.22 5.45 6.45
N SER A 44 -4.22 6.33 6.46
CA SER A 44 -5.35 6.30 5.51
C SER A 44 -4.88 6.24 4.06
N GLN A 45 -3.84 7.02 3.71
CA GLN A 45 -3.27 7.02 2.38
C GLN A 45 -2.66 5.67 1.96
N GLU A 46 -2.12 4.90 2.92
CA GLU A 46 -1.58 3.55 2.66
C GLU A 46 -2.71 2.54 2.37
N VAL A 47 -3.86 2.69 3.03
CA VAL A 47 -5.07 1.90 2.71
C VAL A 47 -5.61 2.23 1.31
N HIS A 48 -5.49 3.48 0.86
CA HIS A 48 -5.94 3.88 -0.47
C HIS A 48 -5.03 3.36 -1.59
N ASP A 49 -3.71 3.34 -1.37
CA ASP A 49 -2.73 2.92 -2.39
C ASP A 49 -2.48 1.41 -2.40
N VAL A 50 -2.97 0.65 -1.41
CA VAL A 50 -2.69 -0.77 -1.29
C VAL A 50 -3.23 -1.57 -2.48
N VAL A 51 -2.36 -2.41 -3.07
CA VAL A 51 -2.71 -3.30 -4.17
C VAL A 51 -2.56 -4.76 -3.73
N PHE A 52 -3.69 -5.46 -3.61
CA PHE A 52 -3.70 -6.88 -3.26
C PHE A 52 -3.55 -7.78 -4.48
N ARG A 53 -2.87 -8.92 -4.33
CA ARG A 53 -2.75 -9.89 -5.43
C ARG A 53 -4.05 -10.67 -5.59
N VAL A 54 -4.46 -10.86 -6.84
CA VAL A 54 -5.64 -11.64 -7.18
C VAL A 54 -5.29 -13.12 -7.28
N ARG A 55 -6.07 -13.96 -6.60
CA ARG A 55 -5.96 -15.43 -6.59
C ARG A 55 -7.32 -16.07 -6.88
N PHE A 56 -7.28 -17.32 -7.35
CA PHE A 56 -8.46 -18.17 -7.42
C PHE A 56 -8.87 -18.55 -6.00
N ASN A 57 -10.17 -18.45 -5.67
CA ASN A 57 -10.71 -18.79 -4.35
C ASN A 57 -10.30 -17.81 -3.21
N GLY A 58 -10.07 -16.54 -3.56
CA GLY A 58 -9.84 -15.44 -2.62
C GLY A 58 -11.12 -14.79 -2.09
N TYR A 59 -10.98 -13.72 -1.29
CA TYR A 59 -12.12 -12.90 -0.86
C TYR A 59 -12.78 -12.17 -2.04
N ASP A 60 -14.09 -11.98 -1.97
CA ASP A 60 -14.82 -11.19 -2.97
C ASP A 60 -14.32 -9.74 -2.96
N GLU A 61 -13.80 -9.29 -4.11
CA GLU A 61 -13.17 -7.98 -4.29
C GLU A 61 -14.05 -6.84 -3.75
N TRP A 62 -15.34 -6.86 -4.08
CA TRP A 62 -16.29 -5.83 -3.66
C TRP A 62 -16.50 -5.76 -2.14
N GLN A 63 -16.45 -6.90 -1.44
CA GLN A 63 -16.60 -6.93 0.01
C GLN A 63 -15.33 -6.39 0.69
N VAL A 64 -14.16 -6.72 0.15
CA VAL A 64 -12.88 -6.19 0.63
C VAL A 64 -12.83 -4.69 0.41
N ASP A 65 -13.15 -4.22 -0.80
CA ASP A 65 -13.15 -2.80 -1.18
C ASP A 65 -14.05 -1.95 -0.26
N LEU A 66 -15.29 -2.41 -0.01
CA LEU A 66 -16.20 -1.75 0.92
C LEU A 66 -15.66 -1.70 2.37
N HIS A 67 -14.92 -2.73 2.78
CA HIS A 67 -14.32 -2.77 4.10
C HIS A 67 -13.14 -1.80 4.20
N LEU A 68 -12.29 -1.73 3.16
CA LEU A 68 -11.18 -0.80 3.07
C LEU A 68 -11.67 0.66 3.12
N ASP A 69 -12.74 1.02 2.41
CA ASP A 69 -13.33 2.38 2.46
C ASP A 69 -13.77 2.77 3.90
N ARG A 70 -14.32 1.81 4.66
CA ARG A 70 -14.67 2.05 6.06
C ARG A 70 -13.43 2.23 6.93
N VAL A 71 -12.43 1.39 6.74
CA VAL A 71 -11.19 1.39 7.52
C VAL A 71 -10.34 2.64 7.22
N GLU A 72 -10.26 3.04 5.97
CA GLU A 72 -9.63 4.30 5.51
C GLU A 72 -10.22 5.50 6.24
N ARG A 73 -11.56 5.59 6.33
CA ARG A 73 -12.21 6.66 7.10
C ARG A 73 -11.84 6.64 8.57
N GLN A 74 -11.82 5.47 9.21
CA GLN A 74 -11.48 5.35 10.63
C GLN A 74 -10.02 5.75 10.89
N LEU A 75 -9.11 5.37 10.00
CA LEU A 75 -7.71 5.78 10.09
C LEU A 75 -7.57 7.29 9.87
N ALA A 76 -8.28 7.87 8.90
CA ALA A 76 -8.26 9.32 8.69
C ALA A 76 -8.75 10.08 9.93
N GLU A 77 -9.82 9.60 10.58
CA GLU A 77 -10.32 10.15 11.84
C GLU A 77 -9.29 10.01 12.99
N LEU A 78 -8.58 8.88 13.06
CA LEU A 78 -7.52 8.70 14.06
C LEU A 78 -6.27 9.52 13.76
N GLU A 79 -5.89 9.68 12.50
CA GLU A 79 -4.82 10.57 12.08
C GLU A 79 -5.16 12.02 12.37
N GLU A 80 -6.42 12.44 12.23
CA GLU A 80 -6.85 13.78 12.64
C GLU A 80 -6.73 13.96 14.17
N ARG A 81 -7.00 12.91 14.95
CA ARG A 81 -6.91 12.91 16.42
C ARG A 81 -5.47 12.75 16.92
N GLY A 82 -4.63 12.00 16.22
CA GLY A 82 -3.22 11.75 16.52
C GLY A 82 -2.26 12.77 15.86
N GLY A 83 -2.74 13.50 14.87
CA GLY A 83 -2.01 14.45 14.02
C GLY A 83 -1.60 15.73 14.72
N ALA A 84 -2.01 15.93 15.98
CA ALA A 84 -1.39 16.93 16.85
C ALA A 84 0.03 16.53 17.30
N LEU A 85 0.46 15.26 17.14
CA LEU A 85 1.71 14.76 17.69
C LEU A 85 2.67 14.09 16.69
N GLY A 86 2.39 14.08 15.39
CA GLY A 86 3.23 13.32 14.45
C GLY A 86 3.27 13.85 13.02
N ARG A 87 4.03 14.92 12.79
CA ARG A 87 4.59 15.23 11.48
C ARG A 87 5.49 14.04 11.07
N GLY A 88 5.01 13.15 10.21
CA GLY A 88 5.75 11.94 9.83
C GLY A 88 5.11 11.20 8.67
N GLY A 89 4.95 11.88 7.54
CA GLY A 89 4.58 11.28 6.27
C GLY A 89 5.35 12.01 5.18
N ASP A 90 6.68 11.91 5.24
CA ASP A 90 7.63 12.36 4.23
C ASP A 90 7.49 11.57 2.92
N SER A 91 6.30 11.53 2.33
CA SER A 91 6.10 11.16 0.93
C SER A 91 6.37 12.38 0.05
N GLY A 92 7.63 12.82 0.09
CA GLY A 92 8.15 13.99 -0.61
C GLY A 92 9.51 13.72 -1.24
N MET A 93 9.74 12.53 -1.79
CA MET A 93 10.91 12.27 -2.62
C MET A 93 10.52 12.23 -4.10
N GLY A 94 10.09 13.40 -4.60
CA GLY A 94 9.79 13.64 -6.02
C GLY A 94 10.39 14.93 -6.59
N ASP A 95 11.13 15.72 -5.81
CA ASP A 95 11.71 16.97 -6.28
C ASP A 95 13.25 16.88 -6.36
N ARG A 96 13.74 16.83 -7.61
CA ARG A 96 15.06 17.30 -8.06
C ARG A 96 16.28 16.43 -7.78
N LEU A 97 16.43 15.36 -8.56
CA LEU A 97 17.75 15.06 -9.13
C LEU A 97 18.04 16.04 -10.27
N GLY A 98 18.39 17.27 -9.90
CA GLY A 98 19.18 18.14 -10.78
C GLY A 98 20.56 17.51 -10.92
N GLN A 99 20.93 17.10 -12.13
CA GLN A 99 22.30 16.68 -12.45
C GLN A 99 23.25 17.85 -12.14
N PRO A 100 24.19 17.73 -11.19
CA PRO A 100 25.29 18.67 -11.16
C PRO A 100 26.22 18.35 -12.34
N ASP A 101 26.40 19.36 -13.19
CA ASP A 101 27.43 19.47 -14.21
C ASP A 101 28.77 18.99 -13.63
N ARG A 102 29.16 17.75 -13.97
CA ARG A 102 30.47 17.21 -13.63
C ARG A 102 31.50 17.91 -14.51
N MET A 103 31.93 19.05 -14.00
CA MET A 103 33.12 19.78 -14.38
C MET A 103 34.28 18.79 -14.65
N GLY A 104 34.80 18.86 -15.88
CA GLY A 104 35.90 18.02 -16.35
C GLY A 104 37.20 18.24 -15.54
N PRO A 105 38.11 17.26 -15.56
CA PRO A 105 39.30 17.23 -14.72
C PRO A 105 40.32 18.34 -15.05
N PRO A 106 41.21 18.69 -14.11
CA PRO A 106 42.07 19.87 -14.19
C PRO A 106 43.23 19.71 -15.18
N ASP A 107 43.70 20.84 -15.68
CA ASP A 107 44.96 21.02 -16.42
C ASP A 107 46.11 20.22 -15.80
N ARG A 108 46.44 19.12 -16.46
CA ARG A 108 47.63 18.33 -16.17
C ARG A 108 48.83 19.05 -16.79
N MET A 109 49.46 19.89 -15.96
CA MET A 109 50.81 20.41 -16.11
C MET A 109 51.74 19.37 -16.77
N GLY A 110 52.18 19.64 -18.00
CA GLY A 110 53.27 18.91 -18.66
C GLY A 110 54.63 19.40 -18.15
N PRO A 111 55.67 18.55 -18.15
CA PRO A 111 56.96 18.86 -17.53
C PRO A 111 57.75 19.91 -18.34
N PRO A 112 58.72 20.62 -17.72
CA PRO A 112 59.65 21.45 -18.47
C PRO A 112 60.75 20.56 -19.06
N ASP A 113 60.96 20.59 -20.37
CA ASP A 113 62.17 20.05 -20.98
C ASP A 113 62.76 21.08 -21.96
N ARG A 114 63.92 21.59 -21.53
CA ARG A 114 65.01 22.28 -22.24
C ARG A 114 64.74 23.46 -23.19
#